data_AF-A0A4U1L7M6-F1
#
_entry.id   AF-A0A4U1L7M6-F1
#
_cell.length_a   1.000
_cell.length_b   1.000
_cell.length_c   1.000
_cell.angle_alpha   90.00
_cell.angle_beta   90.00
_cell.angle_gamma   90.00
#
_symmetry.space_group_name_H-M   'P 1'
#
loop_
_entity.id
_entity.type
_entity.pdbx_description
1 polymer ?
#
loop_
_entity_poly.entity_id
_entity_poly.type
_entity_poly.pdbx_seq_one_letter_code
_entity_poly.pdbx_strand_id
1 'polypeptide(L)'
;MLATMPVGVFLKNRPWRTGVAGTVWNGEVGVAGGSVVAWQWAPLRSIANLGFAVDWTAKGPDTDLGGQAILWPGGARLDNVSGSADSSLLAALAPNLPFRCDVTMQVELPRLVLGASPMAAGNVTIDPGSCAAVTAAGPGLATPGAPVPTPAMILVAEHIGTESRIRLAPMGQRRRTLIDAALAEDGGYRVTLTQDGAAMLPFTGLPAGVTVESEL
;
A
#
# COMPACT_ATOMS: atom_id res chain seq x y z
N MET A 1 -22.20 25.46 1.35
CA MET A 1 -20.80 25.70 0.90
C MET A 1 -19.91 24.45 0.89
N LEU A 2 -20.31 23.30 1.49
CA LEU A 2 -19.54 22.05 1.39
C LEU A 2 -19.50 21.45 -0.02
N ALA A 3 -20.53 21.66 -0.85
CA ALA A 3 -20.65 21.10 -2.21
C ALA A 3 -19.55 21.55 -3.19
N THR A 4 -18.85 22.65 -2.93
CA THR A 4 -17.80 23.20 -3.81
C THR A 4 -16.46 23.31 -3.11
N MET A 5 -16.25 22.62 -1.99
CA MET A 5 -15.00 22.72 -1.24
C MET A 5 -13.84 22.24 -2.12
N PRO A 6 -12.81 23.07 -2.37
CA PRO A 6 -11.65 22.67 -3.14
C PRO A 6 -10.93 21.54 -2.40
N VAL A 7 -10.47 20.53 -3.12
CA VAL A 7 -9.77 19.40 -2.50
C VAL A 7 -8.49 19.83 -1.77
N GLY A 8 -7.86 20.93 -2.17
CA GLY A 8 -6.67 21.47 -1.51
C GLY A 8 -6.87 21.88 -0.04
N VAL A 9 -8.12 22.00 0.42
CA VAL A 9 -8.45 22.22 1.84
C VAL A 9 -8.27 20.95 2.67
N PHE A 10 -8.50 19.77 2.08
CA PHE A 10 -8.40 18.47 2.74
C PHE A 10 -7.05 17.79 2.51
N LEU A 11 -6.56 17.79 1.26
CA LEU A 11 -5.22 17.27 0.93
C LEU A 11 -4.18 18.33 1.26
N LYS A 12 -3.51 18.20 2.42
CA LYS A 12 -2.37 19.06 2.78
C LYS A 12 -1.20 18.85 1.82
N ASN A 13 -0.34 19.86 1.68
CA ASN A 13 0.91 19.75 0.92
C ASN A 13 1.77 18.63 1.53
N ARG A 14 2.07 17.61 0.74
CA ARG A 14 2.95 16.49 1.10
C ARG A 14 4.00 16.35 0.00
N PRO A 15 5.22 15.87 0.31
CA PRO A 15 6.30 15.78 -0.68
C PRO A 15 5.98 14.84 -1.85
N TRP A 16 5.08 13.88 -1.67
CA TRP A 16 4.60 13.00 -2.73
C TRP A 16 3.57 13.65 -3.65
N ARG A 17 3.08 14.87 -3.37
CA ARG A 17 2.00 15.50 -4.12
C ARG A 17 2.57 16.41 -5.21
N THR A 18 2.22 16.15 -6.47
CA THR A 18 2.72 16.93 -7.63
C THR A 18 1.69 17.88 -8.24
N GLY A 19 0.41 17.71 -7.91
CA GLY A 19 -0.69 18.58 -8.36
C GLY A 19 -2.02 18.16 -7.76
N VAL A 20 -3.01 19.05 -7.73
CA VAL A 20 -4.35 18.76 -7.22
C VAL A 20 -5.38 19.55 -8.03
N ALA A 21 -6.44 18.90 -8.49
CA ALA A 21 -7.55 19.54 -9.17
C ALA A 21 -8.91 19.00 -8.70
N GLY A 22 -9.97 19.81 -8.92
CA GLY A 22 -11.34 19.45 -8.60
C GLY A 22 -11.79 19.80 -7.17
N THR A 23 -12.73 19.01 -6.66
CA THR A 23 -13.43 19.20 -5.39
C THR A 23 -13.21 18.02 -4.47
N VAL A 24 -13.58 18.15 -3.21
CA VAL A 24 -13.57 17.01 -2.27
C VAL A 24 -14.47 15.87 -2.76
N TRP A 25 -15.53 16.16 -3.51
CA TRP A 25 -16.47 15.15 -4.03
C TRP A 25 -15.96 14.46 -5.27
N ASN A 26 -15.40 15.22 -6.20
CA ASN A 26 -14.84 14.72 -7.45
C ASN A 26 -13.56 15.47 -7.71
N GLY A 27 -12.43 14.78 -7.67
CA GLY A 27 -11.14 15.43 -7.80
C GLY A 27 -10.06 14.46 -8.21
N GLU A 28 -8.89 15.02 -8.46
CA GLU A 28 -7.70 14.30 -8.85
C GLU A 28 -6.47 14.87 -8.14
N VAL A 29 -5.51 14.01 -7.86
CA VAL A 29 -4.22 14.36 -7.27
C VAL A 29 -3.11 13.66 -8.02
N GLY A 30 -2.10 14.43 -8.42
CA GLY A 30 -0.85 13.92 -8.94
C GLY A 30 0.03 13.40 -7.81
N VAL A 31 0.61 12.22 -8.02
CA VAL A 31 1.53 11.54 -7.12
C VAL A 31 2.94 11.55 -7.74
N ALA A 32 3.96 11.73 -6.89
CA ALA A 32 5.36 11.65 -7.27
C ALA A 32 5.64 10.26 -7.84
N GLY A 33 6.11 10.21 -9.09
CA GLY A 33 6.14 8.99 -9.90
C GLY A 33 5.31 9.09 -11.18
N GLY A 34 4.44 10.10 -11.31
CA GLY A 34 3.69 10.39 -12.53
C GLY A 34 2.27 9.82 -12.55
N SER A 35 1.87 9.12 -11.50
CA SER A 35 0.52 8.58 -11.35
C SER A 35 -0.48 9.67 -10.91
N VAL A 36 -1.70 9.60 -11.44
CA VAL A 36 -2.83 10.47 -11.08
C VAL A 36 -3.88 9.63 -10.39
N VAL A 37 -4.23 9.99 -9.16
CA VAL A 37 -5.32 9.38 -8.41
C VAL A 37 -6.55 10.27 -8.54
N ALA A 38 -7.60 9.77 -9.18
CA ALA A 38 -8.89 10.41 -9.29
C ALA A 38 -9.92 9.70 -8.39
N TRP A 39 -10.88 10.45 -7.86
CA TRP A 39 -12.01 9.89 -7.13
C TRP A 39 -13.32 10.58 -7.49
N GLN A 40 -14.40 9.82 -7.32
CA GLN A 40 -15.77 10.24 -7.51
C GLN A 40 -16.60 9.83 -6.29
N TRP A 41 -17.31 10.79 -5.71
CA TRP A 41 -18.14 10.57 -4.54
C TRP A 41 -19.38 9.76 -4.87
N ALA A 42 -19.65 8.77 -4.03
CA ALA A 42 -20.80 7.87 -4.12
C ALA A 42 -21.84 8.25 -3.03
N PRO A 43 -22.81 9.14 -3.31
CA PRO A 43 -23.74 9.68 -2.31
C PRO A 43 -24.58 8.60 -1.62
N LEU A 44 -25.17 7.69 -2.40
CA LEU A 44 -26.04 6.64 -1.86
C LEU A 44 -25.27 5.69 -0.94
N ARG A 45 -24.05 5.30 -1.33
CA ARG A 45 -23.16 4.48 -0.49
C ARG A 45 -22.71 5.23 0.77
N SER A 46 -22.49 6.53 0.66
CA SER A 46 -22.07 7.34 1.81
C SER A 46 -23.13 7.39 2.88
N ILE A 47 -24.40 7.57 2.48
CA ILE A 47 -25.54 7.54 3.40
C ILE A 47 -25.72 6.14 3.99
N ALA A 48 -25.67 5.10 3.14
CA ALA A 48 -25.89 3.72 3.59
C ALA A 48 -24.82 3.20 4.56
N ASN A 49 -23.57 3.69 4.47
CA ASN A 49 -22.47 3.25 5.31
C ASN A 49 -22.07 4.28 6.40
N LEU A 50 -22.79 5.40 6.51
CA LEU A 50 -22.48 6.50 7.44
C LEU A 50 -21.02 6.97 7.35
N GLY A 51 -20.46 6.99 6.13
CA GLY A 51 -19.06 7.34 5.86
C GLY A 51 -18.90 8.01 4.52
N PHE A 52 -17.74 8.62 4.25
CA PHE A 52 -17.46 9.24 2.97
C PHE A 52 -17.03 8.19 1.95
N ALA A 53 -17.98 7.75 1.12
CA ALA A 53 -17.76 6.71 0.12
C ALA A 53 -17.35 7.32 -1.23
N VAL A 54 -16.31 6.79 -1.84
CA VAL A 54 -15.83 7.16 -3.17
C VAL A 54 -15.54 5.91 -4.00
N ASP A 55 -15.62 6.07 -5.31
CA ASP A 55 -14.96 5.22 -6.29
C ASP A 55 -13.69 5.93 -6.73
N TRP A 56 -12.59 5.21 -6.84
CA TRP A 56 -11.30 5.81 -7.12
C TRP A 56 -10.51 5.00 -8.15
N THR A 57 -9.64 5.69 -8.87
CA THR A 57 -8.74 5.12 -9.86
C THR A 57 -7.38 5.82 -9.80
N ALA A 58 -6.30 5.06 -9.85
CA ALA A 58 -4.94 5.54 -10.01
C ALA A 58 -4.46 5.15 -11.42
N LYS A 59 -4.01 6.13 -12.22
CA LYS A 59 -3.49 5.91 -13.58
C LYS A 59 -2.10 6.53 -13.75
N GLY A 60 -1.17 5.80 -14.32
CA GLY A 60 0.22 6.22 -14.58
C GLY A 60 0.86 5.35 -15.67
N PRO A 61 2.17 5.49 -15.93
CA PRO A 61 2.87 4.73 -16.96
C PRO A 61 2.75 3.20 -16.79
N ASP A 62 2.83 2.72 -15.55
CA ASP A 62 2.75 1.29 -15.19
C ASP A 62 1.72 1.03 -14.06
N THR A 63 0.83 2.00 -13.82
CA THR A 63 -0.24 1.92 -12.82
C THR A 63 -1.60 2.09 -13.50
N ASP A 64 -2.48 1.12 -13.34
CA ASP A 64 -3.92 1.22 -13.64
C ASP A 64 -4.66 0.41 -12.59
N LEU A 65 -5.05 1.09 -11.50
CA LEU A 65 -5.59 0.45 -10.32
C LEU A 65 -6.85 1.19 -9.90
N GLY A 66 -7.90 0.47 -9.57
CA GLY A 66 -9.15 1.08 -9.14
C GLY A 66 -9.79 0.32 -8.00
N GLY A 67 -10.75 0.97 -7.35
CA GLY A 67 -11.54 0.34 -6.32
C GLY A 67 -12.52 1.29 -5.67
N GLN A 68 -13.07 0.84 -4.55
CA GLN A 68 -14.01 1.58 -3.74
C GLN A 68 -13.35 1.92 -2.42
N ALA A 69 -13.55 3.13 -1.91
CA ALA A 69 -13.12 3.51 -0.58
C ALA A 69 -14.30 4.05 0.23
N ILE A 70 -14.29 3.80 1.54
CA ILE A 70 -15.15 4.46 2.52
C ILE A 70 -14.26 4.98 3.63
N LEU A 71 -14.35 6.28 3.91
CA LEU A 71 -13.54 6.96 4.91
C LEU A 71 -14.43 7.41 6.07
N TRP A 72 -13.97 7.23 7.30
CA TRP A 72 -14.61 7.77 8.50
C TRP A 72 -13.55 8.25 9.50
N PRO A 73 -13.93 9.03 10.53
CA PRO A 73 -12.98 9.43 11.56
C PRO A 73 -12.33 8.21 12.23
N GLY A 74 -11.02 8.06 12.09
CA GLY A 74 -10.25 6.96 12.70
C GLY A 74 -10.18 5.67 11.87
N GLY A 75 -10.64 5.65 10.61
CA GLY A 75 -10.50 4.45 9.78
C GLY A 75 -10.86 4.62 8.31
N ALA A 76 -10.57 3.58 7.55
CA ALA A 76 -10.87 3.49 6.13
C ALA A 76 -11.17 2.04 5.74
N ARG A 77 -12.08 1.85 4.80
CA ARG A 77 -12.29 0.57 4.11
C ARG A 77 -12.06 0.74 2.63
N LEU A 78 -11.33 -0.18 2.05
CA LEU A 78 -11.14 -0.35 0.63
C LEU A 78 -11.82 -1.65 0.22
N ASP A 79 -12.68 -1.61 -0.78
CA ASP A 79 -13.35 -2.80 -1.34
C ASP A 79 -13.05 -2.89 -2.84
N ASN A 80 -12.98 -4.11 -3.35
CA ASN A 80 -12.82 -4.41 -4.78
C ASN A 80 -11.64 -3.66 -5.42
N VAL A 81 -10.49 -3.63 -4.74
CA VAL A 81 -9.31 -2.99 -5.28
C VAL A 81 -8.63 -3.96 -6.24
N SER A 82 -8.52 -3.55 -7.50
CA SER A 82 -7.92 -4.40 -8.54
C SER A 82 -7.17 -3.59 -9.59
N GLY A 83 -6.12 -4.19 -10.16
CA GLY A 83 -5.39 -3.63 -11.30
C GLY A 83 -3.87 -3.71 -11.12
N SER A 84 -3.13 -2.94 -11.90
CA SER A 84 -1.67 -2.90 -11.84
C SER A 84 -1.16 -1.69 -11.06
N ALA A 85 -0.09 -1.86 -10.30
CA ALA A 85 0.60 -0.78 -9.60
C ALA A 85 2.10 -0.90 -9.79
N ASP A 86 2.75 0.22 -10.03
CA ASP A 86 4.20 0.33 -10.02
C ASP A 86 4.71 0.71 -8.61
N SER A 87 6.00 0.49 -8.39
CA SER A 87 6.65 0.70 -7.10
C SER A 87 6.66 2.16 -6.61
N SER A 88 6.40 3.15 -7.48
CA SER A 88 6.24 4.55 -7.05
C SER A 88 5.03 4.73 -6.13
N LEU A 89 3.97 3.95 -6.33
CA LEU A 89 2.80 3.95 -5.45
C LEU A 89 3.18 3.48 -4.04
N LEU A 90 4.04 2.46 -3.94
CA LEU A 90 4.55 1.97 -2.66
C LEU A 90 5.37 3.05 -1.93
N ALA A 91 6.20 3.80 -2.65
CA ALA A 91 6.95 4.92 -2.08
C ALA A 91 6.05 6.07 -1.62
N ALA A 92 4.91 6.29 -2.28
CA ALA A 92 3.92 7.29 -1.85
C ALA A 92 3.16 6.86 -0.59
N LEU A 93 2.83 5.56 -0.48
CA LEU A 93 2.13 4.99 0.67
C LEU A 93 3.02 4.84 1.91
N ALA A 94 4.28 4.45 1.71
CA ALA A 94 5.27 4.21 2.76
C ALA A 94 6.58 4.97 2.47
N PRO A 95 6.60 6.31 2.64
CA PRO A 95 7.74 7.14 2.25
C PRO A 95 9.02 6.90 3.08
N ASN A 96 8.90 6.22 4.22
CA ASN A 96 10.01 5.95 5.15
C ASN A 96 10.60 4.53 4.98
N LEU A 97 10.30 3.84 3.87
CA LEU A 97 10.91 2.54 3.61
C LEU A 97 12.43 2.68 3.44
N PRO A 98 13.24 1.79 4.07
CA PRO A 98 14.70 1.82 3.95
C PRO A 98 15.19 1.22 2.62
N PHE A 99 14.30 1.06 1.63
CA PHE A 99 14.59 0.51 0.32
C PHE A 99 13.62 1.06 -0.72
N ARG A 100 14.01 0.94 -1.99
CA ARG A 100 13.17 1.20 -3.16
C ARG A 100 13.23 0.02 -4.09
N CYS A 101 12.09 -0.30 -4.68
CA CYS A 101 12.00 -1.35 -5.68
C CYS A 101 11.65 -0.74 -7.04
N ASP A 102 12.02 -1.46 -8.09
CA ASP A 102 11.61 -1.28 -9.47
C ASP A 102 10.94 -2.60 -9.87
N VAL A 103 9.64 -2.67 -9.60
CA VAL A 103 8.79 -3.85 -9.76
C VAL A 103 7.39 -3.40 -10.17
N THR A 104 6.72 -4.23 -10.96
CA THR A 104 5.30 -4.10 -11.27
C THR A 104 4.51 -5.11 -10.43
N MET A 105 3.33 -4.69 -9.97
CA MET A 105 2.47 -5.48 -9.11
C MET A 105 1.08 -5.59 -9.74
N GLN A 106 0.46 -6.75 -9.66
CA GLN A 106 -0.97 -6.93 -9.90
C GLN A 106 -1.65 -7.11 -8.55
N VAL A 107 -2.62 -6.27 -8.26
CA VAL A 107 -3.32 -6.19 -6.99
C VAL A 107 -4.72 -6.76 -7.16
N GLU A 108 -5.12 -7.64 -6.25
CA GLU A 108 -6.49 -8.15 -6.13
C GLU A 108 -6.86 -8.20 -4.64
N LEU A 109 -7.37 -7.09 -4.11
CA LEU A 109 -7.77 -6.95 -2.72
C LEU A 109 -9.30 -6.77 -2.65
N PRO A 110 -10.08 -7.86 -2.45
CA PRO A 110 -11.52 -7.76 -2.26
C PRO A 110 -11.88 -6.87 -1.07
N ARG A 111 -11.07 -6.87 -0.01
CA ARG A 111 -11.31 -6.04 1.17
C ARG A 111 -10.05 -5.74 1.98
N LEU A 112 -9.90 -4.48 2.35
CA LEU A 112 -8.92 -3.98 3.32
C LEU A 112 -9.61 -2.97 4.25
N VAL A 113 -9.51 -3.17 5.56
CA VAL A 113 -10.04 -2.29 6.60
C VAL A 113 -8.89 -1.82 7.47
N LEU A 114 -8.87 -0.52 7.76
CA LEU A 114 -7.92 0.17 8.62
C LEU A 114 -8.71 0.87 9.75
N GLY A 115 -8.19 0.86 10.98
CA GLY A 115 -8.83 1.45 12.16
C GLY A 115 -9.21 0.39 13.20
N ALA A 116 -10.36 0.58 13.89
CA ALA A 116 -10.74 -0.17 15.09
C ALA A 116 -10.95 -1.69 14.92
N SER A 117 -11.06 -2.20 13.70
CA SER A 117 -11.13 -3.64 13.41
C SER A 117 -10.43 -3.91 12.08
N PRO A 118 -9.09 -3.81 12.07
CA PRO A 118 -8.36 -3.83 10.85
C PRO A 118 -8.32 -5.26 10.29
N MET A 119 -8.41 -5.36 8.97
CA MET A 119 -8.56 -6.62 8.26
C MET A 119 -7.95 -6.47 6.87
N ALA A 120 -7.25 -7.48 6.40
CA ALA A 120 -6.78 -7.58 5.02
C ALA A 120 -7.17 -8.93 4.43
N ALA A 121 -7.71 -8.90 3.22
CA ALA A 121 -8.01 -10.08 2.42
C ALA A 121 -7.69 -9.82 0.94
N GLY A 122 -7.00 -10.77 0.30
CA GLY A 122 -6.67 -10.71 -1.12
C GLY A 122 -5.28 -11.21 -1.45
N ASN A 123 -4.83 -10.91 -2.66
CA ASN A 123 -3.51 -11.24 -3.12
C ASN A 123 -2.89 -10.08 -3.91
N VAL A 124 -1.56 -10.06 -3.95
CA VAL A 124 -0.77 -9.18 -4.81
C VAL A 124 0.32 -10.03 -5.44
N THR A 125 0.35 -10.13 -6.77
CA THR A 125 1.47 -10.76 -7.48
C THR A 125 2.46 -9.69 -7.88
N ILE A 126 3.74 -9.93 -7.65
CA ILE A 126 4.83 -9.00 -7.90
C ILE A 126 5.71 -9.64 -8.97
N ASP A 127 5.90 -8.94 -10.08
CA ASP A 127 6.74 -9.40 -11.17
C ASP A 127 8.23 -9.34 -10.79
N PRO A 128 9.10 -10.12 -11.45
CA PRO A 128 10.54 -10.00 -11.26
C PRO A 128 11.01 -8.57 -11.53
N GLY A 129 11.97 -8.11 -10.74
CA GLY A 129 12.51 -6.76 -10.87
C GLY A 129 13.76 -6.59 -10.03
N SER A 130 13.96 -5.40 -9.48
CA SER A 130 15.10 -5.14 -8.60
C SER A 130 14.74 -4.25 -7.42
N CYS A 131 15.40 -4.45 -6.29
CA CYS A 131 15.27 -3.57 -5.13
C CYS A 131 16.65 -3.14 -4.65
N ALA A 132 16.78 -1.88 -4.24
CA ALA A 132 17.99 -1.31 -3.68
C ALA A 132 17.70 -0.74 -2.29
N ALA A 133 18.59 -1.02 -1.34
CA ALA A 133 18.57 -0.33 -0.04
C ALA A 133 18.75 1.16 -0.28
N VAL A 134 18.05 1.99 0.49
CA VAL A 134 18.23 3.43 0.47
C VAL A 134 18.93 3.81 1.76
N THR A 135 20.16 4.32 1.61
CA THR A 135 20.90 4.88 2.74
C THR A 135 20.75 6.39 2.72
N ALA A 136 20.30 6.96 3.83
CA ALA A 136 20.33 8.41 4.00
C ALA A 136 21.75 8.81 4.41
N ALA A 137 22.48 9.47 3.51
CA ALA A 137 23.81 10.03 3.79
C ALA A 137 23.73 11.45 4.37
N GLY A 138 22.61 11.81 5.00
CA GLY A 138 22.31 13.16 5.50
C GLY A 138 20.93 13.66 5.03
N PRO A 139 20.51 14.88 5.45
CA PRO A 139 19.22 15.45 5.07
C PRO A 139 19.14 15.64 3.55
N GLY A 140 18.27 14.90 2.88
CA GLY A 140 17.95 15.08 1.46
C GLY A 140 18.82 14.32 0.45
N LEU A 141 19.83 13.56 0.88
CA LEU A 141 20.68 12.74 0.01
C LEU A 141 20.46 11.25 0.31
N ALA A 142 19.36 10.74 -0.22
CA ALA A 142 19.09 9.31 -0.27
C ALA A 142 19.84 8.70 -1.46
N THR A 143 20.93 7.97 -1.19
CA THR A 143 21.67 7.27 -2.24
C THR A 143 21.18 5.82 -2.31
N PRO A 144 20.64 5.37 -3.46
CA PRO A 144 20.32 3.97 -3.65
C PRO A 144 21.61 3.15 -3.65
N GLY A 145 21.62 2.04 -2.92
CA GLY A 145 22.66 1.03 -2.97
C GLY A 145 22.64 0.25 -4.29
N ALA A 146 23.48 -0.78 -4.38
CA ALA A 146 23.47 -1.67 -5.53
C ALA A 146 22.10 -2.36 -5.67
N PRO A 147 21.49 -2.38 -6.87
CA PRO A 147 20.24 -3.07 -7.10
C PRO A 147 20.44 -4.58 -6.93
N VAL A 148 19.56 -5.20 -6.16
CA VAL A 148 19.50 -6.64 -5.93
C VAL A 148 18.32 -7.19 -6.73
N PRO A 149 18.53 -8.20 -7.60
CA PRO A 149 17.44 -8.79 -8.36
C PRO A 149 16.46 -9.49 -7.42
N THR A 150 15.16 -9.22 -7.61
CA THR A 150 14.08 -9.87 -6.86
C THR A 150 13.27 -10.77 -7.78
N PRO A 151 13.03 -12.03 -7.40
CA PRO A 151 12.23 -12.94 -8.22
C PRO A 151 10.75 -12.54 -8.19
N ALA A 152 9.94 -13.18 -9.03
CA ALA A 152 8.49 -13.07 -8.94
C ALA A 152 8.01 -13.52 -7.55
N MET A 153 7.18 -12.72 -6.90
CA MET A 153 6.65 -12.96 -5.56
C MET A 153 5.13 -12.87 -5.55
N ILE A 154 4.53 -13.45 -4.51
CA ILE A 154 3.12 -13.33 -4.21
C ILE A 154 2.96 -12.96 -2.74
N LEU A 155 2.19 -11.92 -2.48
CA LEU A 155 1.69 -11.57 -1.18
C LEU A 155 0.25 -12.06 -1.10
N VAL A 156 -0.09 -12.82 -0.06
CA VAL A 156 -1.44 -13.33 0.18
C VAL A 156 -1.87 -12.87 1.56
N ALA A 157 -3.02 -12.21 1.62
CA ALA A 157 -3.68 -11.81 2.86
C ALA A 157 -4.96 -12.64 3.03
N GLU A 158 -5.06 -13.37 4.13
CA GLU A 158 -6.23 -14.18 4.49
C GLU A 158 -6.71 -13.76 5.87
N HIS A 159 -7.99 -13.43 5.98
CA HIS A 159 -8.64 -13.17 7.26
C HIS A 159 -9.20 -14.48 7.81
N ILE A 160 -8.69 -14.93 8.96
CA ILE A 160 -9.03 -16.20 9.61
C ILE A 160 -9.36 -15.92 11.07
N GLY A 161 -10.63 -16.09 11.44
CA GLY A 161 -11.08 -15.80 12.81
C GLY A 161 -10.94 -14.30 13.12
N THR A 162 -10.12 -13.96 14.11
CA THR A 162 -9.89 -12.58 14.59
C THR A 162 -8.55 -12.00 14.13
N GLU A 163 -7.88 -12.62 13.16
CA GLU A 163 -6.61 -12.14 12.62
C GLU A 163 -6.57 -12.23 11.09
N SER A 164 -5.90 -11.27 10.46
CA SER A 164 -5.48 -11.33 9.07
C SER A 164 -4.02 -11.76 8.98
N ARG A 165 -3.77 -12.92 8.37
CA ARG A 165 -2.43 -13.40 8.07
C ARG A 165 -2.00 -12.97 6.68
N ILE A 166 -0.86 -12.32 6.60
CA ILE A 166 -0.27 -11.78 5.38
C ILE A 166 1.07 -12.49 5.17
N ARG A 167 1.22 -13.19 4.04
CA ARG A 167 2.44 -13.94 3.72
C ARG A 167 3.02 -13.49 2.40
N LEU A 168 4.32 -13.23 2.37
CA LEU A 168 5.08 -13.02 1.15
C LEU A 168 5.88 -14.28 0.83
N ALA A 169 5.79 -14.78 -0.39
CA ALA A 169 6.55 -15.94 -0.85
C ALA A 169 6.96 -15.79 -2.33
N PRO A 170 8.01 -16.48 -2.82
CA PRO A 170 8.30 -16.53 -4.25
C PRO A 170 7.20 -17.28 -5.00
N MET A 171 6.81 -16.82 -6.18
CA MET A 171 5.71 -17.45 -6.95
C MET A 171 6.00 -18.92 -7.29
N GLY A 172 7.25 -19.25 -7.61
CA GLY A 172 7.68 -20.63 -7.88
C GLY A 172 7.80 -21.52 -6.64
N GLN A 173 7.76 -20.94 -5.43
CA GLN A 173 7.96 -21.65 -4.16
C GLN A 173 7.00 -21.11 -3.08
N ARG A 174 5.68 -21.15 -3.34
CA ARG A 174 4.66 -20.52 -2.45
C ARG A 174 4.66 -21.02 -1.00
N ARG A 175 5.23 -22.19 -0.72
CA ARG A 175 5.39 -22.73 0.65
C ARG A 175 6.58 -22.12 1.41
N ARG A 176 7.52 -21.51 0.69
CA ARG A 176 8.70 -20.85 1.24
C ARG A 176 8.33 -19.42 1.61
N THR A 177 7.89 -19.25 2.85
CA THR A 177 7.49 -17.93 3.38
C THR A 177 8.73 -17.09 3.61
N LEU A 178 8.78 -15.90 3.01
CA LEU A 178 9.85 -14.91 3.20
C LEU A 178 9.50 -13.97 4.35
N ILE A 179 8.27 -13.45 4.35
CA ILE A 179 7.73 -12.59 5.39
C ILE A 179 6.40 -13.20 5.84
N ASP A 180 6.22 -13.31 7.15
CA ASP A 180 4.94 -13.66 7.78
C ASP A 180 4.49 -12.48 8.64
N ALA A 181 3.28 -11.99 8.39
CA ALA A 181 2.72 -10.88 9.12
C ALA A 181 1.32 -11.24 9.62
N ALA A 182 0.99 -10.80 10.83
CA ALA A 182 -0.32 -10.98 11.45
C ALA A 182 -0.85 -9.60 11.85
N LEU A 183 -2.11 -9.36 11.52
CA LEU A 183 -2.86 -8.17 11.87
C LEU A 183 -4.05 -8.63 12.69
N ALA A 184 -4.04 -8.35 13.99
CA ALA A 184 -5.12 -8.67 14.91
C ALA A 184 -6.23 -7.60 14.85
N GLU A 185 -7.46 -8.00 15.14
CA GLU A 185 -8.62 -7.09 15.16
C GLU A 185 -8.52 -5.96 16.19
N ASP A 186 -7.67 -6.11 17.20
CA ASP A 186 -7.39 -5.09 18.21
C ASP A 186 -6.41 -4.00 17.73
N GLY A 187 -5.90 -4.10 16.50
CA GLY A 187 -4.90 -3.18 15.95
C GLY A 187 -3.46 -3.63 16.15
N GLY A 188 -3.23 -4.73 16.86
CA GLY A 188 -1.89 -5.32 16.99
C GLY A 188 -1.39 -5.83 15.64
N TYR A 189 -0.24 -5.34 15.20
CA TYR A 189 0.46 -5.87 14.04
C TYR A 189 1.77 -6.52 14.44
N ARG A 190 2.05 -7.67 13.83
CA ARG A 190 3.33 -8.41 13.94
C ARG A 190 3.85 -8.67 12.54
N VAL A 191 5.12 -8.38 12.29
CA VAL A 191 5.80 -8.75 11.04
C VAL A 191 7.08 -9.49 11.39
N THR A 192 7.23 -10.70 10.88
CA THR A 192 8.43 -11.53 11.06
C THR A 192 9.11 -11.76 9.71
N LEU A 193 10.39 -11.39 9.65
CA LEU A 193 11.25 -11.73 8.52
C LEU A 193 11.89 -13.10 8.76
N THR A 194 11.62 -14.07 7.90
CA THR A 194 12.21 -15.39 8.01
C THR A 194 13.69 -15.39 7.62
N GLN A 195 14.42 -16.47 7.93
CA GLN A 195 15.80 -16.63 7.48
C GLN A 195 15.93 -16.64 5.95
N ASP A 196 14.99 -17.30 5.27
CA ASP A 196 14.91 -17.29 3.81
C ASP A 196 14.60 -15.89 3.27
N GLY A 197 13.73 -15.15 3.96
CA GLY A 197 13.42 -13.76 3.67
C GLY A 197 14.63 -12.85 3.76
N ALA A 198 15.41 -12.94 4.85
CA ALA A 198 16.63 -12.14 5.02
C ALA A 198 17.70 -12.47 3.97
N ALA A 199 17.80 -13.73 3.55
CA ALA A 199 18.72 -14.14 2.50
C ALA A 199 18.29 -13.66 1.10
N MET A 200 16.98 -13.65 0.81
CA MET A 200 16.43 -13.29 -0.51
C MET A 200 16.14 -11.79 -0.65
N LEU A 201 15.92 -11.08 0.46
CA LEU A 201 15.59 -9.65 0.52
C LEU A 201 16.64 -8.86 1.33
N PRO A 202 17.95 -8.93 0.97
CA PRO A 202 19.02 -8.32 1.76
C PRO A 202 18.94 -6.79 1.76
N PHE A 203 18.22 -6.20 0.80
CA PHE A 203 18.00 -4.75 0.70
C PHE A 203 17.14 -4.18 1.84
N THR A 204 16.42 -5.01 2.58
CA THR A 204 15.60 -4.56 3.72
C THR A 204 16.44 -4.09 4.90
N GLY A 205 17.70 -4.54 5.00
CA GLY A 205 18.58 -4.25 6.13
C GLY A 205 18.18 -4.94 7.43
N LEU A 206 17.18 -5.83 7.40
CA LEU A 206 16.66 -6.53 8.57
C LEU A 206 17.34 -7.90 8.73
N PRO A 207 17.83 -8.25 9.94
CA PRO A 207 18.36 -9.58 10.19
C PRO A 207 17.28 -10.68 10.14
N ALA A 208 17.72 -11.91 9.90
CA ALA A 208 16.88 -13.10 9.96
C ALA A 208 16.22 -13.26 11.33
N GLY A 209 14.93 -13.62 11.33
CA GLY A 209 14.16 -13.90 12.55
C GLY A 209 13.69 -12.65 13.30
N VAL A 210 13.98 -11.44 12.78
CA VAL A 210 13.46 -10.21 13.39
C VAL A 210 11.95 -10.21 13.32
N THR A 211 11.35 -9.94 14.48
CA THR A 211 9.92 -9.69 14.63
C THR A 211 9.73 -8.25 15.07
N VAL A 212 8.92 -7.51 14.31
CA VAL A 212 8.49 -6.16 14.64
C VAL A 212 7.04 -6.25 15.11
N GLU A 213 6.76 -5.78 16.31
CA GLU A 213 5.42 -5.67 16.88
C GLU A 213 5.11 -4.19 17.15
N SER A 214 3.90 -3.77 16.83
CA SER A 214 3.39 -2.44 17.18
C SER A 214 1.87 -2.40 17.04
N GLU A 215 1.26 -1.33 17.54
CA GLU A 215 -0.18 -1.07 17.46
C GLU A 215 -0.47 -0.02 16.36
N LEU A 216 -1.62 -0.14 15.70
CA LEU A 216 -2.10 0.76 14.63
C LEU A 216 -2.93 1.93 15.17
#